data_AF-A0A976HUX3-F1
#
_entry.id   AF-A0A976HUX3-F1
#
_cell.length_a   1.000
_cell.length_b   1.000
_cell.length_c   1.000
_cell.angle_alpha   90.00
_cell.angle_beta   90.00
_cell.angle_gamma   90.00
#
_symmetry.space_group_name_H-M   'P 1'
#
loop_
_entity.id
_entity.type
_entity.pdbx_description
1 polymer ?
#
loop_
_entity_poly.entity_id
_entity_poly.type
_entity_poly.pdbx_seq_one_letter_code
_entity_poly.pdbx_strand_id
1 'polypeptide(L)'
;MNRTLKWLAVAIASSASVLLVGCGNKPPKCGDEEVTNLVLQVFREAVEKEAASMSEERLARFRYTQRDAKPMLETITAQSIDEKVAKATCQATLRVSVPAEAIAALSPETLQLVNAKFETVGSRIERASIVSNIQYSAQRTENAKELEVFVQGHKFTVDLLHEVALLRFFDKPFPPEPAATAPSGASATTLSDASTAPKASADTQANVASGAGATSPNMTPAAAEQTKPVQAATSLPKSPLCTANEEAVFSCSTGKKQIAVCATSGAANAAMQLTYRIAPTGQAAEMTYPSSPAPAKSAFKLGSATYTGDKSMSFLSFDKGDIRYVAYIANGKAFDKAGVAVEQGGKRIANLVCASELTDRLGELDSAGIPTDSRSFALP
;
A
#
# COMPACT_ATOMS: atom_id res chain seq x y z
N MET A 1 -27.79 46.67 13.21
CA MET A 1 -26.32 46.82 13.35
C MET A 1 -25.70 45.43 13.43
N ASN A 2 -25.26 44.89 12.29
CA ASN A 2 -23.86 44.80 11.86
C ASN A 2 -22.95 43.97 12.78
N ARG A 3 -22.59 42.75 12.35
CA ARG A 3 -21.20 42.35 12.06
C ARG A 3 -21.15 40.95 11.43
N THR A 4 -20.91 40.94 10.14
CA THR A 4 -20.41 39.82 9.34
C THR A 4 -18.97 39.49 9.76
N LEU A 5 -18.69 38.24 10.12
CA LEU A 5 -17.32 37.75 10.32
C LEU A 5 -17.10 36.56 9.37
N LYS A 6 -16.55 36.86 8.18
CA LYS A 6 -16.03 35.88 7.24
C LYS A 6 -14.79 35.24 7.87
N TRP A 7 -14.83 33.93 8.11
CA TRP A 7 -13.62 33.15 8.40
C TRP A 7 -13.15 32.47 7.12
N LEU A 8 -11.97 32.86 6.64
CA LEU A 8 -11.22 32.14 5.61
C LEU A 8 -10.85 30.76 6.15
N ALA A 9 -11.31 29.71 5.47
CA ALA A 9 -10.77 28.36 5.64
C ALA A 9 -9.46 28.26 4.85
N VAL A 10 -8.34 28.16 5.55
CA VAL A 10 -7.03 27.83 4.95
C VAL A 10 -6.95 26.32 4.85
N ALA A 11 -7.06 25.79 3.62
CA ALA A 11 -6.86 24.38 3.32
C ALA A 11 -5.36 24.09 3.20
N ILE A 12 -4.81 23.24 4.07
CA ILE A 12 -3.45 22.71 3.92
C ILE A 12 -3.58 21.43 3.09
N ALA A 13 -3.33 21.59 1.79
CA ALA A 13 -3.23 20.47 0.87
C ALA A 13 -1.79 19.94 0.87
N SER A 14 -1.60 18.63 0.91
CA SER A 14 -0.28 18.02 0.73
C SER A 14 0.23 18.39 -0.66
N SER A 15 1.22 19.28 -0.67
CA SER A 15 1.73 20.00 -1.84
C SER A 15 3.08 19.44 -2.26
N ALA A 16 3.20 19.10 -3.53
CA ALA A 16 4.49 19.02 -4.20
C ALA A 16 4.51 20.16 -5.21
N SER A 17 5.55 20.99 -5.12
CA SER A 17 5.77 22.18 -5.93
C SER A 17 7.16 22.07 -6.57
N VAL A 18 7.26 22.32 -7.87
CA VAL A 18 8.53 22.38 -8.62
C VAL A 18 8.57 23.71 -9.38
N LEU A 19 9.76 24.32 -9.48
CA LEU A 19 9.99 25.68 -9.99
C LEU A 19 10.81 25.67 -11.30
N LEU A 20 10.38 26.42 -12.31
CA LEU A 20 11.13 26.73 -13.54
C LEU A 20 11.16 28.25 -13.81
N VAL A 21 12.31 28.77 -14.25
CA VAL A 21 12.52 30.20 -14.50
C VAL A 21 12.11 30.57 -15.93
N GLY A 22 11.03 31.35 -16.09
CA GLY A 22 10.53 31.78 -17.40
C GLY A 22 9.82 33.13 -17.34
N CYS A 23 10.08 34.02 -18.31
CA CYS A 23 9.56 35.38 -18.28
C CYS A 23 8.12 35.50 -18.81
N GLY A 24 7.11 35.69 -17.94
CA GLY A 24 5.78 36.12 -18.38
C GLY A 24 4.84 36.53 -17.23
N ASN A 25 4.08 37.61 -17.42
CA ASN A 25 3.07 38.11 -16.46
C ASN A 25 1.64 37.57 -16.75
N LYS A 26 1.52 36.57 -17.63
CA LYS A 26 0.23 35.97 -18.02
C LYS A 26 0.03 34.65 -17.26
N PRO A 27 -1.22 34.28 -16.91
CA PRO A 27 -1.51 32.97 -16.35
C PRO A 27 -1.02 31.87 -17.31
N PRO A 28 -0.34 30.82 -16.81
CA PRO A 28 0.06 29.67 -17.61
C PRO A 28 -1.17 29.00 -18.22
N LYS A 29 -1.06 28.44 -19.44
CA LYS A 29 -2.14 27.60 -19.96
C LYS A 29 -1.94 26.17 -19.46
N CYS A 30 -3.04 25.51 -19.11
CA CYS A 30 -3.03 24.15 -18.60
C CYS A 30 -2.25 23.16 -19.49
N GLY A 31 -2.39 23.29 -20.82
CA GLY A 31 -1.73 22.41 -21.78
C GLY A 31 -0.33 22.86 -22.24
N ASP A 32 0.24 23.91 -21.64
CA ASP A 32 1.60 24.33 -21.99
C ASP A 32 2.61 23.23 -21.63
N GLU A 33 3.61 23.02 -22.50
CA GLU A 33 4.61 21.96 -22.33
C GLU A 33 5.37 22.10 -21.00
N GLU A 34 5.72 23.34 -20.62
CA GLU A 34 6.37 23.65 -19.34
C GLU A 34 5.52 23.20 -18.13
N VAL A 35 4.20 23.44 -18.18
CA VAL A 35 3.26 23.07 -17.11
C VAL A 35 3.09 21.55 -17.05
N THR A 36 2.84 20.92 -18.18
CA THR A 36 2.59 19.47 -18.26
C THR A 36 3.84 18.66 -17.87
N ASN A 37 5.04 19.12 -18.24
CA ASN A 37 6.29 18.50 -17.81
C ASN A 37 6.49 18.57 -16.30
N LEU A 38 6.15 19.70 -15.66
CA LEU A 38 6.19 19.82 -14.20
C LEU A 38 5.16 18.92 -13.50
N VAL A 39 3.94 18.81 -14.02
CA VAL A 39 2.94 17.87 -13.49
C VAL A 39 3.47 16.44 -13.53
N LEU A 40 4.05 16.03 -14.66
CA LEU A 40 4.62 14.68 -14.81
C LEU A 40 5.87 14.49 -13.94
N GLN A 41 6.64 15.55 -13.67
CA GLN A 41 7.77 15.51 -12.74
C GLN A 41 7.31 15.26 -11.31
N VAL A 42 6.28 15.97 -10.84
CA VAL A 42 5.69 15.73 -9.51
C VAL A 42 5.26 14.27 -9.35
N PHE A 43 4.65 13.69 -10.39
CA PHE A 43 4.31 12.26 -10.37
C PHE A 43 5.56 11.36 -10.28
N ARG A 44 6.59 11.62 -11.09
CA ARG A 44 7.85 10.83 -11.05
C ARG A 44 8.52 10.90 -9.68
N GLU A 45 8.61 12.09 -9.09
CA GLU A 45 9.16 12.30 -7.75
C GLU A 45 8.36 11.54 -6.68
N ALA A 46 7.02 11.52 -6.79
CA ALA A 46 6.17 10.74 -5.89
C ALA A 46 6.44 9.22 -6.02
N VAL A 47 6.63 8.73 -7.25
CA VAL A 47 7.00 7.33 -7.50
C VAL A 47 8.39 7.01 -6.95
N GLU A 48 9.38 7.87 -7.14
CA GLU A 48 10.73 7.69 -6.60
C GLU A 48 10.74 7.70 -5.07
N LYS A 49 9.97 8.60 -4.46
CA LYS A 49 9.80 8.67 -3.00
C LYS A 49 9.18 7.40 -2.44
N GLU A 50 8.15 6.87 -3.10
CA GLU A 50 7.54 5.60 -2.74
C GLU A 50 8.57 4.47 -2.86
N ALA A 51 9.28 4.39 -3.98
CA ALA A 51 10.34 3.40 -4.24
C ALA A 51 11.46 3.44 -3.18
N ALA A 52 11.89 4.64 -2.78
CA ALA A 52 12.97 4.83 -1.80
C ALA A 52 12.60 4.32 -0.38
N SER A 53 11.31 4.16 -0.10
CA SER A 53 10.83 3.63 1.18
C SER A 53 10.73 2.10 1.23
N MET A 54 10.96 1.43 0.09
CA MET A 54 10.76 -0.02 -0.05
C MET A 54 11.99 -0.85 0.33
N SER A 55 11.76 -2.08 0.78
CA SER A 55 12.84 -3.10 0.85
C SER A 55 13.31 -3.47 -0.55
N GLU A 56 14.53 -4.01 -0.68
CA GLU A 56 15.11 -4.40 -1.98
C GLU A 56 14.19 -5.34 -2.79
N GLU A 57 13.57 -6.31 -2.12
CA GLU A 57 12.64 -7.24 -2.77
C GLU A 57 11.40 -6.53 -3.32
N ARG A 58 10.79 -5.63 -2.54
CA ARG A 58 9.62 -4.85 -2.98
C ARG A 58 10.00 -3.86 -4.06
N LEU A 59 11.16 -3.24 -3.94
CA LEU A 59 11.70 -2.31 -4.92
C LEU A 59 11.93 -3.01 -6.26
N ALA A 60 12.47 -4.23 -6.28
CA ALA A 60 12.62 -5.02 -7.50
C ALA A 60 11.27 -5.28 -8.20
N ARG A 61 10.23 -5.63 -7.42
CA ARG A 61 8.86 -5.84 -7.94
C ARG A 61 8.25 -4.55 -8.49
N PHE A 62 8.42 -3.45 -7.75
CA PHE A 62 7.92 -2.14 -8.13
C PHE A 62 8.60 -1.64 -9.42
N ARG A 63 9.92 -1.80 -9.52
CA ARG A 63 10.70 -1.49 -10.74
C ARG A 63 10.27 -2.33 -11.93
N TYR A 64 10.02 -3.63 -11.74
CA TYR A 64 9.52 -4.50 -12.83
C TYR A 64 8.20 -3.96 -13.39
N THR A 65 7.24 -3.60 -12.53
CA THR A 65 5.93 -3.05 -12.95
C THR A 65 6.06 -1.68 -13.60
N GLN A 66 7.15 -0.96 -13.33
CA GLN A 66 7.43 0.35 -13.89
C GLN A 66 8.31 0.37 -15.13
N ARG A 67 8.89 -0.75 -15.56
CA ARG A 67 9.87 -0.72 -16.67
C ARG A 67 9.32 -0.09 -17.96
N ASP A 68 8.01 -0.18 -18.17
CA ASP A 68 7.29 0.35 -19.33
C ASP A 68 6.49 1.62 -18.99
N ALA A 69 6.69 2.18 -17.79
CA ALA A 69 5.97 3.34 -17.31
C ALA A 69 6.29 4.57 -18.14
N LYS A 70 5.30 4.99 -18.91
CA LYS A 70 5.31 6.23 -19.68
C LYS A 70 4.15 7.09 -19.18
N PRO A 71 4.36 7.94 -18.16
CA PRO A 71 3.31 8.80 -17.66
C PRO A 71 3.01 9.89 -18.69
N MET A 72 1.73 10.09 -19.00
CA MET A 72 1.26 11.11 -19.95
C MET A 72 -0.04 11.74 -19.46
N LEU A 73 -0.28 12.99 -19.85
CA LEU A 73 -1.52 13.68 -19.59
C LEU A 73 -2.43 13.65 -20.82
N GLU A 74 -3.68 13.27 -20.61
CA GLU A 74 -4.76 13.25 -21.58
C GLU A 74 -5.88 14.18 -21.12
N THR A 75 -6.78 14.56 -22.04
CA THR A 75 -8.02 15.31 -21.74
C THR A 75 -7.82 16.52 -20.81
N ILE A 76 -6.80 17.34 -21.09
CA ILE A 76 -6.49 18.53 -20.30
C ILE A 76 -7.57 19.59 -20.50
N THR A 77 -8.18 20.05 -19.41
CA THR A 77 -9.22 21.08 -19.41
C THR A 77 -8.93 22.16 -18.36
N ALA A 78 -9.16 23.42 -18.72
CA ALA A 78 -9.11 24.53 -17.77
C ALA A 78 -10.42 24.61 -17.01
N GLN A 79 -10.34 24.58 -15.68
CA GLN A 79 -11.49 24.67 -14.77
C GLN A 79 -11.71 26.11 -14.30
N SER A 80 -10.62 26.84 -14.03
CA SER A 80 -10.68 28.25 -13.70
C SER A 80 -9.37 28.96 -14.04
N ILE A 81 -9.46 30.27 -14.30
CA ILE A 81 -8.32 31.15 -14.51
C ILE A 81 -8.52 32.38 -13.62
N ASP A 82 -7.55 32.67 -12.77
CA ASP A 82 -7.48 33.90 -11.99
C ASP A 82 -6.35 34.77 -12.55
N GLU A 83 -6.72 35.77 -13.33
CA GLU A 83 -5.79 36.71 -13.93
C GLU A 83 -5.10 37.60 -12.90
N LYS A 84 -5.72 37.83 -11.73
CA LYS A 84 -5.17 38.73 -10.70
C LYS A 84 -3.92 38.14 -10.05
N VAL A 85 -3.90 36.82 -9.90
CA VAL A 85 -2.78 36.09 -9.30
C VAL A 85 -2.06 35.19 -10.31
N ALA A 86 -2.32 35.37 -11.60
CA ALA A 86 -1.76 34.60 -12.71
C ALA A 86 -1.82 33.07 -12.49
N LYS A 87 -2.96 32.56 -12.01
CA LYS A 87 -3.17 31.15 -11.67
C LYS A 87 -4.19 30.49 -12.57
N ALA A 88 -3.87 29.32 -13.10
CA ALA A 88 -4.81 28.43 -13.77
C ALA A 88 -5.06 27.18 -12.92
N THR A 89 -6.31 26.76 -12.81
CA THR A 89 -6.70 25.46 -12.23
C THR A 89 -7.19 24.56 -13.35
N CYS A 90 -6.69 23.34 -13.40
CA CYS A 90 -6.79 22.45 -14.53
C CYS A 90 -7.19 21.05 -14.06
N GLN A 91 -7.88 20.30 -14.92
CA GLN A 91 -8.16 18.89 -14.73
C GLN A 91 -7.60 18.10 -15.92
N ALA A 92 -7.04 16.92 -15.66
CA ALA A 92 -6.53 16.04 -16.70
C ALA A 92 -6.69 14.58 -16.31
N THR A 93 -6.53 13.70 -17.28
CA THR A 93 -6.37 12.26 -17.07
C THR A 93 -4.88 11.94 -17.10
N LEU A 94 -4.33 11.43 -16.00
CA LEU A 94 -2.98 10.86 -15.96
C LEU A 94 -3.05 9.39 -16.37
N ARG A 95 -2.39 9.04 -17.47
CA ARG A 95 -2.23 7.67 -17.93
C ARG A 95 -0.80 7.21 -17.70
N VAL A 96 -0.63 6.02 -17.10
CA VAL A 96 0.67 5.40 -16.88
C VAL A 96 0.62 3.98 -17.41
N SER A 97 1.42 3.68 -18.42
CA SER A 97 1.55 2.33 -18.96
C SER A 97 2.22 1.39 -17.95
N VAL A 98 1.84 0.12 -17.96
CA VAL A 98 2.50 -0.95 -17.19
C VAL A 98 2.68 -2.17 -18.11
N PRO A 99 3.61 -3.09 -17.82
CA PRO A 99 3.76 -4.32 -18.60
C PRO A 99 2.43 -5.07 -18.67
N ALA A 100 2.01 -5.52 -19.85
CA ALA A 100 0.71 -6.18 -20.04
C ALA A 100 0.59 -7.46 -19.20
N GLU A 101 1.70 -8.17 -19.04
CA GLU A 101 1.82 -9.34 -18.19
C GLU A 101 1.67 -9.02 -16.69
N ALA A 102 1.89 -7.76 -16.25
CA ALA A 102 1.65 -7.36 -14.86
C ALA A 102 0.17 -7.35 -14.53
N ILE A 103 -0.66 -6.96 -15.49
CA ILE A 103 -2.12 -7.02 -15.36
C ILE A 103 -2.62 -8.43 -15.62
N ALA A 104 -2.11 -9.13 -16.63
CA ALA A 104 -2.55 -10.50 -16.97
C ALA A 104 -2.21 -11.54 -15.89
N ALA A 105 -1.27 -11.23 -14.98
CA ALA A 105 -0.97 -12.07 -13.82
C ALA A 105 -2.04 -11.97 -12.72
N LEU A 106 -2.89 -10.95 -12.73
CA LEU A 106 -3.98 -10.79 -11.77
C LEU A 106 -5.19 -11.61 -12.21
N SER A 107 -5.83 -12.33 -11.27
CA SER A 107 -7.11 -12.99 -11.57
C SER A 107 -8.20 -11.96 -11.88
N PRO A 108 -9.24 -12.31 -12.65
CA PRO A 108 -10.36 -11.39 -12.94
C PRO A 108 -11.03 -10.85 -11.68
N GLU A 109 -11.16 -11.68 -10.64
CA GLU A 109 -11.73 -11.27 -9.34
C GLU A 109 -10.84 -10.26 -8.63
N THR A 110 -9.52 -10.48 -8.62
CA THR A 110 -8.55 -9.53 -8.05
C THR A 110 -8.59 -8.21 -8.79
N LEU A 111 -8.63 -8.25 -10.12
CA LEU A 111 -8.71 -7.04 -10.95
C LEU A 111 -10.01 -6.27 -10.69
N GLN A 112 -11.13 -6.96 -10.51
CA GLN A 112 -12.42 -6.35 -10.15
C GLN A 112 -12.35 -5.70 -8.77
N LEU A 113 -11.78 -6.37 -7.77
CA LEU A 113 -11.63 -5.82 -6.42
C LEU A 113 -10.74 -4.57 -6.41
N VAL A 114 -9.60 -4.63 -7.11
CA VAL A 114 -8.68 -3.49 -7.26
C VAL A 114 -9.38 -2.33 -7.95
N ASN A 115 -10.05 -2.56 -9.09
CA ASN A 115 -10.79 -1.49 -9.76
C ASN A 115 -11.91 -0.93 -8.88
N ALA A 116 -12.68 -1.75 -8.19
CA ALA A 116 -13.74 -1.27 -7.29
C ALA A 116 -13.18 -0.38 -6.16
N LYS A 117 -12.01 -0.71 -5.62
CA LYS A 117 -11.32 0.10 -4.60
C LYS A 117 -10.91 1.47 -5.16
N PHE A 118 -10.29 1.51 -6.33
CA PHE A 118 -9.66 2.72 -6.86
C PHE A 118 -10.59 3.59 -7.72
N GLU A 119 -11.66 3.03 -8.31
CA GLU A 119 -12.60 3.77 -9.16
C GLU A 119 -13.31 4.88 -8.38
N THR A 120 -13.60 4.63 -7.10
CA THR A 120 -14.21 5.62 -6.19
C THR A 120 -13.36 6.87 -5.99
N VAL A 121 -12.03 6.75 -6.13
CA VAL A 121 -11.06 7.85 -6.07
C VAL A 121 -10.58 8.27 -7.45
N GLY A 122 -11.32 7.89 -8.50
CA GLY A 122 -11.07 8.32 -9.88
C GLY A 122 -9.89 7.65 -10.56
N SER A 123 -9.43 6.50 -10.06
CA SER A 123 -8.32 5.73 -10.64
C SER A 123 -8.78 4.32 -11.04
N ARG A 124 -8.29 3.79 -12.16
CA ARG A 124 -8.65 2.44 -12.61
C ARG A 124 -7.58 1.85 -13.50
N ILE A 125 -7.65 0.54 -13.71
CA ILE A 125 -6.84 -0.16 -14.69
C ILE A 125 -7.64 -0.27 -15.99
N GLU A 126 -7.11 0.32 -17.06
CA GLU A 126 -7.61 0.16 -18.42
C GLU A 126 -6.57 -0.59 -19.26
N ARG A 127 -6.86 -1.86 -19.58
CA ARG A 127 -5.91 -2.73 -20.30
C ARG A 127 -4.57 -2.77 -19.55
N ALA A 128 -3.46 -2.43 -20.20
CA ALA A 128 -2.12 -2.36 -19.64
C ALA A 128 -1.76 -0.92 -19.22
N SER A 129 -2.71 -0.16 -18.67
CA SER A 129 -2.49 1.21 -18.22
C SER A 129 -3.29 1.52 -16.98
N ILE A 130 -2.70 2.27 -16.08
CA ILE A 130 -3.37 2.91 -14.97
C ILE A 130 -3.84 4.28 -15.44
N VAL A 131 -5.10 4.60 -15.18
CA VAL A 131 -5.76 5.83 -15.62
C VAL A 131 -6.38 6.51 -14.42
N SER A 132 -5.96 7.74 -14.15
CA SER A 132 -6.38 8.50 -12.97
C SER A 132 -6.83 9.90 -13.34
N ASN A 133 -7.95 10.34 -12.79
CA ASN A 133 -8.36 11.75 -12.84
C ASN A 133 -7.50 12.55 -11.86
N ILE A 134 -6.82 13.58 -12.35
CA ILE A 134 -6.02 14.49 -11.54
C ILE A 134 -6.50 15.93 -11.69
N GLN A 135 -6.29 16.73 -10.64
CA GLN A 135 -6.44 18.18 -10.68
C GLN A 135 -5.09 18.81 -10.42
N TYR A 136 -4.73 19.86 -11.14
CA TYR A 136 -3.51 20.61 -10.86
C TYR A 136 -3.73 22.10 -11.02
N SER A 137 -2.94 22.90 -10.32
CA SER A 137 -2.88 24.34 -10.54
C SER A 137 -1.49 24.76 -10.97
N ALA A 138 -1.43 25.69 -11.91
CA ALA A 138 -0.20 26.30 -12.40
C ALA A 138 -0.24 27.80 -12.11
N GLN A 139 0.81 28.33 -11.50
CA GLN A 139 0.90 29.73 -11.11
C GLN A 139 2.31 30.26 -11.34
N ARG A 140 2.46 31.52 -11.75
CA ARG A 140 3.77 32.20 -11.72
C ARG A 140 3.94 32.99 -10.43
N THR A 141 5.08 32.85 -9.76
CA THR A 141 5.38 33.56 -8.50
C THR A 141 5.53 35.07 -8.72
N GLU A 142 5.09 35.88 -7.75
CA GLU A 142 5.06 37.35 -7.85
C GLU A 142 6.45 37.98 -8.04
N ASN A 143 7.49 37.38 -7.45
CA ASN A 143 8.83 38.00 -7.37
C ASN A 143 9.87 37.38 -8.32
N ALA A 144 9.62 36.20 -8.90
CA ALA A 144 10.63 35.48 -9.69
C ALA A 144 10.14 34.99 -11.07
N LYS A 145 8.86 35.19 -11.42
CA LYS A 145 8.21 34.64 -12.63
C LYS A 145 8.29 33.11 -12.74
N GLU A 146 8.64 32.44 -11.63
CA GLU A 146 8.84 31.00 -11.59
C GLU A 146 7.51 30.29 -11.73
N LEU A 147 7.46 29.30 -12.61
CA LEU A 147 6.28 28.46 -12.77
C LEU A 147 6.23 27.45 -11.63
N GLU A 148 5.22 27.56 -10.79
CA GLU A 148 4.89 26.60 -9.74
C GLU A 148 3.69 25.77 -10.17
N VAL A 149 3.81 24.45 -10.03
CA VAL A 149 2.73 23.50 -10.29
C VAL A 149 2.43 22.70 -9.04
N PHE A 150 1.15 22.61 -8.69
CA PHE A 150 0.66 21.83 -7.58
C PHE A 150 -0.35 20.80 -8.10
N VAL A 151 -0.15 19.52 -7.77
CA VAL A 151 -0.92 18.39 -8.33
C VAL A 151 -1.66 17.62 -7.23
N GLN A 152 -2.95 17.37 -7.43
CA GLN A 152 -3.82 16.55 -6.58
C GLN A 152 -4.25 15.27 -7.27
N GLY A 153 -4.49 14.21 -6.49
CA GLY A 153 -4.98 12.91 -6.98
C GLY A 153 -3.89 11.98 -7.53
N HIS A 154 -2.71 12.49 -7.87
CA HIS A 154 -1.59 11.70 -8.39
C HIS A 154 -1.14 10.57 -7.44
N LYS A 155 -1.34 10.72 -6.13
CA LYS A 155 -1.03 9.68 -5.14
C LYS A 155 -1.86 8.40 -5.35
N PHE A 156 -3.13 8.52 -5.74
CA PHE A 156 -3.96 7.33 -6.02
C PHE A 156 -3.41 6.52 -7.20
N THR A 157 -2.78 7.19 -8.17
CA THR A 157 -2.06 6.54 -9.28
C THR A 157 -0.85 5.77 -8.77
N VAL A 158 -0.05 6.36 -7.88
CA VAL A 158 1.12 5.71 -7.27
C VAL A 158 0.70 4.53 -6.41
N ASP A 159 -0.35 4.67 -5.61
CA ASP A 159 -0.88 3.62 -4.74
C ASP A 159 -1.42 2.44 -5.56
N LEU A 160 -2.13 2.70 -6.67
CA LEU A 160 -2.59 1.66 -7.59
C LEU A 160 -1.43 0.96 -8.31
N LEU A 161 -0.40 1.72 -8.72
CA LEU A 161 0.82 1.16 -9.30
C LEU A 161 1.55 0.24 -8.31
N HIS A 162 1.60 0.63 -7.05
CA HIS A 162 2.15 -0.17 -5.97
C HIS A 162 1.32 -1.44 -5.72
N GLU A 163 -0.01 -1.32 -5.67
CA GLU A 163 -0.92 -2.46 -5.49
C GLU A 163 -0.74 -3.51 -6.60
N VAL A 164 -0.70 -3.08 -7.87
CA VAL A 164 -0.43 -3.96 -9.02
C VAL A 164 0.93 -4.66 -8.88
N ALA A 165 1.96 -3.94 -8.43
CA ALA A 165 3.29 -4.51 -8.26
C ALA A 165 3.36 -5.57 -7.16
N LEU A 166 2.57 -5.43 -6.09
CA LEU A 166 2.55 -6.39 -4.99
C LEU A 166 1.63 -7.60 -5.26
N LEU A 167 0.48 -7.39 -5.90
CA LEU A 167 -0.52 -8.46 -6.11
C LEU A 167 -0.11 -9.48 -7.18
N ARG A 168 0.71 -9.10 -8.17
CA ARG A 168 1.24 -10.00 -9.21
C ARG A 168 1.92 -11.27 -8.64
N PHE A 169 2.43 -11.18 -7.41
CA PHE A 169 3.43 -12.12 -6.89
C PHE A 169 2.92 -13.23 -5.99
N PHE A 170 1.64 -13.23 -5.62
CA PHE A 170 1.09 -14.32 -4.81
C PHE A 170 0.89 -15.62 -5.61
N ASP A 171 0.94 -15.57 -6.94
CA ASP A 171 0.65 -16.73 -7.80
C ASP A 171 1.86 -17.29 -8.60
N LYS A 172 2.97 -16.55 -8.81
CA LYS A 172 4.12 -17.03 -9.63
C LYS A 172 5.50 -16.47 -9.18
N PRO A 173 6.58 -17.29 -9.24
CA PRO A 173 7.94 -16.83 -8.93
C PRO A 173 8.49 -15.81 -9.94
N PHE A 174 9.44 -15.00 -9.49
CA PHE A 174 10.07 -13.90 -10.23
C PHE A 174 10.86 -14.48 -11.42
N PRO A 175 10.60 -14.06 -12.67
CA PRO A 175 11.54 -14.35 -13.76
C PRO A 175 12.85 -13.64 -13.40
N PRO A 176 14.00 -14.33 -13.41
CA PRO A 176 15.28 -13.68 -13.11
C PRO A 176 15.46 -12.46 -14.01
N GLU A 177 15.92 -11.36 -13.41
CA GLU A 177 16.24 -10.12 -14.10
C GLU A 177 17.12 -10.45 -15.32
N PRO A 178 16.79 -9.97 -16.54
CA PRO A 178 17.69 -10.18 -17.67
C PRO A 178 19.01 -9.50 -17.32
N ALA A 179 20.06 -10.32 -17.20
CA ALA A 179 21.38 -9.88 -16.79
C ALA A 179 21.75 -8.59 -17.51
N ALA A 180 22.02 -7.53 -16.74
CA ALA A 180 22.63 -6.32 -17.26
C ALA A 180 23.87 -6.74 -18.05
N THR A 181 23.83 -6.50 -19.35
CA THR A 181 24.96 -6.74 -20.24
C THR A 181 26.05 -5.77 -19.79
N ALA A 182 27.02 -6.28 -19.04
CA ALA A 182 28.21 -5.52 -18.67
C ALA A 182 28.89 -5.00 -19.94
N PRO A 183 29.42 -3.76 -19.96
CA PRO A 183 30.22 -3.30 -21.07
C PRO A 183 31.48 -4.14 -21.15
N SER A 184 31.63 -4.87 -22.25
CA SER A 184 32.90 -5.45 -22.68
C SER A 184 33.88 -4.31 -22.96
N GLY A 185 35.01 -4.31 -22.25
CA GLY A 185 36.11 -3.40 -22.58
C GLY A 185 37.17 -3.28 -21.50
N ALA A 186 38.08 -4.25 -21.43
CA ALA A 186 39.53 -4.06 -21.32
C ALA A 186 40.20 -5.36 -20.83
N SER A 187 40.88 -6.03 -21.76
CA SER A 187 41.79 -7.15 -21.49
C SER A 187 43.04 -6.69 -20.75
N ALA A 188 43.49 -7.53 -19.81
CA ALA A 188 44.92 -7.73 -19.57
C ALA A 188 45.16 -9.24 -19.35
N THR A 189 45.81 -9.82 -20.36
CA THR A 189 46.69 -11.02 -20.42
C THR A 189 47.22 -11.49 -19.05
N THR A 190 47.38 -12.76 -18.71
CA THR A 190 48.05 -13.94 -19.33
C THR A 190 47.96 -15.05 -18.23
N LEU A 191 47.92 -16.37 -18.42
CA LEU A 191 48.92 -17.28 -19.02
C LEU A 191 48.46 -18.75 -18.83
N SER A 192 48.81 -19.60 -19.82
CA SER A 192 49.11 -21.06 -19.76
C SER A 192 47.99 -22.06 -19.38
N ASP A 193 47.47 -22.84 -20.34
CA ASP A 193 47.95 -24.15 -20.84
C ASP A 193 47.41 -25.33 -19.99
N ALA A 194 46.95 -26.47 -20.48
CA ALA A 194 46.70 -26.98 -21.82
C ALA A 194 45.87 -28.29 -21.70
N SER A 195 45.19 -28.66 -22.80
CA SER A 195 44.90 -30.05 -23.26
C SER A 195 43.94 -30.91 -22.41
N THR A 196 42.95 -31.64 -22.93
CA THR A 196 42.80 -32.30 -24.24
C THR A 196 41.31 -32.59 -24.49
N ALA A 197 40.92 -32.50 -25.76
CA ALA A 197 39.61 -32.81 -26.35
C ALA A 197 39.49 -34.34 -26.66
N PRO A 198 38.52 -34.84 -27.47
CA PRO A 198 37.05 -34.67 -27.50
C PRO A 198 36.27 -35.99 -27.82
N LYS A 199 34.96 -35.82 -28.14
CA LYS A 199 34.08 -36.59 -29.07
C LYS A 199 33.28 -37.76 -28.47
N ALA A 200 31.94 -37.66 -28.47
CA ALA A 200 30.99 -38.07 -29.54
C ALA A 200 30.70 -39.58 -29.45
N SER A 201 29.54 -40.16 -29.75
CA SER A 201 28.16 -39.79 -30.01
C SER A 201 27.42 -41.14 -30.07
N ALA A 202 26.14 -41.14 -29.70
CA ALA A 202 25.08 -41.99 -30.22
C ALA A 202 25.06 -43.53 -30.01
N ASP A 203 23.81 -43.94 -29.72
CA ASP A 203 23.10 -45.17 -30.09
C ASP A 203 23.14 -46.44 -29.23
N THR A 204 22.03 -46.62 -28.49
CA THR A 204 21.00 -47.66 -28.66
C THR A 204 21.45 -49.13 -28.83
N GLN A 205 21.16 -49.99 -27.84
CA GLN A 205 20.15 -51.07 -27.93
C GLN A 205 20.20 -52.04 -26.73
N ALA A 206 18.99 -52.45 -26.32
CA ALA A 206 18.53 -53.68 -25.66
C ALA A 206 19.57 -54.69 -25.11
N ASN A 207 19.25 -55.35 -23.98
CA ASN A 207 18.48 -56.62 -23.99
C ASN A 207 18.32 -57.28 -22.60
N VAL A 208 17.27 -58.09 -22.51
CA VAL A 208 16.98 -59.28 -21.66
C VAL A 208 16.42 -59.16 -20.21
N ALA A 209 15.19 -59.69 -20.14
CA ALA A 209 14.29 -60.12 -19.06
C ALA A 209 14.86 -61.08 -17.97
N SER A 210 14.11 -61.27 -16.86
CA SER A 210 13.34 -62.51 -16.63
C SER A 210 12.50 -62.53 -15.33
N GLY A 211 11.23 -62.96 -15.48
CA GLY A 211 10.45 -63.82 -14.56
C GLY A 211 9.60 -63.16 -13.46
N ALA A 212 8.42 -63.64 -13.04
CA ALA A 212 7.40 -64.57 -13.54
C ALA A 212 6.24 -64.59 -12.51
N GLY A 213 5.00 -64.88 -12.96
CA GLY A 213 3.86 -65.37 -12.14
C GLY A 213 2.81 -64.30 -11.75
N ALA A 214 1.69 -64.11 -12.49
CA ALA A 214 0.48 -64.93 -12.65
C ALA A 214 -0.59 -64.72 -11.56
N THR A 215 -1.67 -63.99 -11.88
CA THR A 215 -3.09 -64.44 -11.96
C THR A 215 -4.05 -63.24 -12.04
N SER A 216 -5.04 -63.34 -12.93
CA SER A 216 -6.23 -62.47 -13.07
C SER A 216 -7.41 -63.21 -12.40
N PRO A 217 -8.50 -62.56 -11.95
CA PRO A 217 -9.48 -62.05 -12.90
C PRO A 217 -10.20 -60.73 -12.53
N ASN A 218 -10.35 -59.92 -13.57
CA ASN A 218 -11.49 -59.07 -13.94
C ASN A 218 -12.71 -58.96 -12.98
N MET A 219 -12.94 -57.78 -12.41
CA MET A 219 -14.27 -57.18 -12.17
C MET A 219 -14.18 -55.65 -12.31
N THR A 220 -14.84 -55.09 -13.32
CA THR A 220 -15.31 -53.69 -13.37
C THR A 220 -16.79 -53.67 -12.94
N PRO A 221 -17.44 -52.53 -12.61
CA PRO A 221 -16.96 -51.19 -12.25
C PRO A 221 -17.62 -50.65 -10.96
N ALA A 222 -16.96 -49.72 -10.24
CA ALA A 222 -17.67 -48.83 -9.31
C ALA A 222 -17.03 -47.44 -9.36
N ALA A 223 -17.85 -46.45 -9.67
CA ALA A 223 -17.49 -45.05 -9.80
C ALA A 223 -16.84 -44.53 -8.52
N ALA A 224 -15.60 -44.05 -8.64
CA ALA A 224 -14.93 -43.30 -7.59
C ALA A 224 -15.53 -41.90 -7.54
N GLU A 225 -16.28 -41.64 -6.48
CA GLU A 225 -16.79 -40.34 -6.10
C GLU A 225 -15.60 -39.42 -5.81
N GLN A 226 -15.39 -38.43 -6.70
CA GLN A 226 -14.38 -37.39 -6.54
C GLN A 226 -14.68 -36.60 -5.28
N THR A 227 -13.90 -36.84 -4.23
CA THR A 227 -13.86 -35.97 -3.06
C THR A 227 -13.30 -34.62 -3.49
N LYS A 228 -14.22 -33.66 -3.62
CA LYS A 228 -13.96 -32.25 -3.87
C LYS A 228 -12.90 -31.74 -2.88
N PRO A 229 -11.80 -31.09 -3.33
CA PRO A 229 -10.87 -30.47 -2.41
C PRO A 229 -11.61 -29.39 -1.61
N VAL A 230 -11.61 -29.54 -0.28
CA VAL A 230 -12.07 -28.52 0.65
C VAL A 230 -11.24 -27.27 0.41
N GLN A 231 -11.90 -26.21 -0.02
CA GLN A 231 -11.32 -24.89 -0.25
C GLN A 231 -10.57 -24.45 1.02
N ALA A 232 -9.28 -24.17 0.86
CA ALA A 232 -8.48 -23.56 1.91
C ALA A 232 -9.11 -22.23 2.28
N ALA A 233 -9.45 -22.08 3.57
CA ALA A 233 -9.98 -20.84 4.12
C ALA A 233 -8.99 -19.71 3.84
N THR A 234 -9.49 -18.64 3.21
CA THR A 234 -8.78 -17.38 2.98
C THR A 234 -8.25 -16.87 4.33
N SER A 235 -6.94 -16.95 4.56
CA SER A 235 -6.35 -16.49 5.81
C SER A 235 -6.35 -14.97 5.85
N LEU A 236 -7.10 -14.41 6.81
CA LEU A 236 -7.18 -12.99 7.11
C LEU A 236 -5.78 -12.39 7.42
N PRO A 237 -5.58 -11.07 7.25
CA PRO A 237 -4.29 -10.42 7.40
C PRO A 237 -3.69 -10.70 8.79
N LYS A 238 -2.54 -11.38 8.79
CA LYS A 238 -1.88 -11.90 9.99
C LYS A 238 -0.68 -11.02 10.32
N SER A 239 -0.71 -10.34 11.47
CA SER A 239 0.48 -9.69 12.03
C SER A 239 1.43 -10.75 12.59
N PRO A 240 2.77 -10.60 12.46
CA PRO A 240 3.73 -11.51 13.08
C PRO A 240 3.64 -11.53 14.63
N LEU A 241 3.01 -10.51 15.22
CA LEU A 241 2.74 -10.49 16.66
C LEU A 241 1.47 -11.25 17.06
N CYS A 242 0.62 -11.65 16.12
CA CYS A 242 -0.56 -12.45 16.41
C CYS A 242 -0.23 -13.95 16.34
N THR A 243 -0.76 -14.72 17.29
CA THR A 243 -0.58 -16.18 17.33
C THR A 243 -1.36 -16.86 16.20
N ALA A 244 -1.18 -18.17 16.03
CA ALA A 244 -1.88 -18.95 14.99
C ALA A 244 -3.41 -18.80 15.03
N ASN A 245 -3.99 -18.70 16.23
CA ASN A 245 -5.44 -18.62 16.48
C ASN A 245 -5.95 -17.17 16.64
N GLU A 246 -5.13 -16.20 16.27
CA GLU A 246 -5.49 -14.79 16.32
C GLU A 246 -5.36 -14.12 14.95
N GLU A 247 -6.15 -13.08 14.79
CA GLU A 247 -6.15 -12.18 13.64
C GLU A 247 -5.85 -10.75 14.08
N ALA A 248 -5.14 -9.99 13.26
CA ALA A 248 -4.92 -8.58 13.55
C ALA A 248 -6.19 -7.79 13.26
N VAL A 249 -6.71 -7.08 14.27
CA VAL A 249 -7.77 -6.07 14.10
C VAL A 249 -7.20 -4.65 14.03
N PHE A 250 -5.98 -4.50 14.55
CA PHE A 250 -5.12 -3.36 14.29
C PHE A 250 -3.69 -3.90 14.21
N SER A 251 -2.89 -3.44 13.26
CA SER A 251 -1.45 -3.65 13.34
C SER A 251 -0.72 -2.58 12.56
N CYS A 252 0.50 -2.25 12.95
CA CYS A 252 1.40 -1.43 12.15
C CYS A 252 2.85 -1.55 12.60
N SER A 253 3.76 -1.13 11.73
CA SER A 253 5.16 -0.90 12.06
C SER A 253 5.41 0.59 12.20
N THR A 254 6.22 0.97 13.18
CA THR A 254 6.77 2.33 13.39
C THR A 254 8.18 2.47 12.77
N GLY A 255 8.61 1.46 12.00
CA GLY A 255 9.99 1.26 11.56
C GLY A 255 10.84 0.53 12.59
N LYS A 256 10.81 0.97 13.85
CA LYS A 256 11.61 0.37 14.94
C LYS A 256 10.83 -0.61 15.81
N LYS A 257 9.52 -0.47 15.86
CA LYS A 257 8.61 -1.32 16.63
C LYS A 257 7.47 -1.82 15.77
N GLN A 258 7.08 -3.07 15.95
CA GLN A 258 5.83 -3.63 15.48
C GLN A 258 4.79 -3.57 16.59
N ILE A 259 3.56 -3.26 16.22
CA ILE A 259 2.43 -3.12 17.12
C ILE A 259 1.28 -3.93 16.52
N ALA A 260 0.55 -4.67 17.36
CA ALA A 260 -0.67 -5.35 16.96
C ALA A 260 -1.71 -5.37 18.08
N VAL A 261 -2.98 -5.29 17.70
CA VAL A 261 -4.11 -5.75 18.48
C VAL A 261 -4.64 -6.99 17.79
N CYS A 262 -4.56 -8.11 18.49
CA CYS A 262 -4.88 -9.43 17.99
C CYS A 262 -6.21 -9.89 18.61
N ALA A 263 -7.17 -10.25 17.78
CA ALA A 263 -8.44 -10.84 18.22
C ALA A 263 -8.38 -12.36 18.09
N THR A 264 -8.93 -13.08 19.06
CA THR A 264 -9.19 -14.53 18.91
C THR A 264 -10.07 -14.77 17.69
N SER A 265 -9.69 -15.71 16.82
CA SER A 265 -10.41 -16.03 15.58
C SER A 265 -11.89 -16.33 15.82
N GLY A 266 -12.78 -15.72 15.02
CA GLY A 266 -14.23 -15.90 15.12
C GLY A 266 -15.00 -14.58 14.95
N ALA A 267 -16.34 -14.66 14.91
CA ALA A 267 -17.18 -13.47 14.80
C ALA A 267 -17.04 -12.58 16.05
N ALA A 268 -17.02 -11.26 15.86
CA ALA A 268 -17.03 -10.28 16.95
C ALA A 268 -18.22 -10.53 17.88
N ASN A 269 -17.93 -10.95 19.12
CA ASN A 269 -18.94 -11.29 20.12
C ASN A 269 -18.43 -10.99 21.54
N ALA A 270 -19.31 -11.10 22.54
CA ALA A 270 -19.01 -10.76 23.92
C ALA A 270 -17.92 -11.63 24.61
N ALA A 271 -17.56 -12.78 24.02
CA ALA A 271 -16.51 -13.68 24.48
C ALA A 271 -15.17 -13.49 23.73
N MET A 272 -15.13 -12.63 22.71
CA MET A 272 -13.92 -12.29 21.98
C MET A 272 -12.86 -11.75 22.95
N GLN A 273 -11.63 -12.21 22.79
CA GLN A 273 -10.48 -11.69 23.51
C GLN A 273 -9.64 -10.84 22.58
N LEU A 274 -9.09 -9.76 23.11
CA LEU A 274 -8.13 -8.92 22.42
C LEU A 274 -6.81 -8.96 23.17
N THR A 275 -5.72 -9.02 22.42
CA THR A 275 -4.37 -8.90 22.95
C THR A 275 -3.62 -7.80 22.20
N TYR A 276 -3.26 -6.73 22.89
CA TYR A 276 -2.30 -5.76 22.42
C TYR A 276 -0.87 -6.29 22.61
N ARG A 277 -0.03 -6.19 21.59
CA ARG A 277 1.39 -6.52 21.64
C ARG A 277 2.22 -5.44 20.96
N ILE A 278 3.36 -5.12 21.55
CA ILE A 278 4.40 -4.29 20.95
C ILE A 278 5.75 -4.98 21.09
N ALA A 279 6.55 -4.95 20.04
CA ALA A 279 7.87 -5.55 19.97
C ALA A 279 8.82 -4.62 19.20
N PRO A 280 10.13 -4.65 19.48
CA PRO A 280 11.12 -4.25 18.47
C PRO A 280 10.90 -5.06 17.19
N THR A 281 11.13 -4.45 16.02
CA THR A 281 10.93 -5.11 14.73
C THR A 281 11.70 -6.44 14.66
N GLY A 282 11.00 -7.54 14.37
CA GLY A 282 11.59 -8.87 14.26
C GLY A 282 11.91 -9.56 15.60
N GLN A 283 11.47 -9.00 16.73
CA GLN A 283 11.69 -9.59 18.06
C GLN A 283 10.38 -10.01 18.72
N ALA A 284 10.51 -10.74 19.85
CA ALA A 284 9.38 -11.08 20.70
C ALA A 284 8.75 -9.81 21.31
N ALA A 285 7.47 -9.91 21.67
CA ALA A 285 6.75 -8.82 22.31
C ALA A 285 7.43 -8.40 23.62
N GLU A 286 7.88 -7.14 23.69
CA GLU A 286 8.39 -6.52 24.91
C GLU A 286 7.25 -6.11 25.86
N MET A 287 6.03 -5.95 25.32
CA MET A 287 4.83 -5.77 26.12
C MET A 287 3.63 -6.46 25.50
N THR A 288 2.88 -7.17 26.34
CA THR A 288 1.61 -7.81 26.04
C THR A 288 0.55 -7.30 27.02
N TYR A 289 -0.65 -6.98 26.53
CA TYR A 289 -1.78 -6.60 27.35
C TYR A 289 -3.09 -7.19 26.81
N PRO A 290 -3.98 -7.72 27.67
CA PRO A 290 -3.75 -8.00 29.08
C PRO A 290 -2.68 -9.09 29.25
N SER A 291 -1.99 -9.10 30.40
CA SER A 291 -0.94 -10.10 30.69
C SER A 291 -1.50 -11.51 30.88
N SER A 292 -2.80 -11.62 31.15
CA SER A 292 -3.56 -12.87 31.22
C SER A 292 -4.79 -12.77 30.31
N PRO A 293 -5.21 -13.86 29.64
CA PRO A 293 -6.41 -13.88 28.80
C PRO A 293 -7.64 -13.30 29.52
N ALA A 294 -8.31 -12.33 28.88
CA ALA A 294 -9.50 -11.70 29.41
C ALA A 294 -10.47 -11.33 28.26
N PRO A 295 -11.79 -11.32 28.50
CA PRO A 295 -12.75 -10.81 27.53
C PRO A 295 -12.44 -9.35 27.15
N ALA A 296 -12.52 -9.02 25.87
CA ALA A 296 -12.19 -7.70 25.34
C ALA A 296 -12.93 -6.57 26.08
N LYS A 297 -14.21 -6.77 26.36
CA LYS A 297 -15.08 -5.83 27.09
C LYS A 297 -14.62 -5.48 28.51
N SER A 298 -13.76 -6.29 29.11
CA SER A 298 -13.24 -6.07 30.47
C SER A 298 -11.91 -5.33 30.51
N ALA A 299 -11.14 -5.39 29.41
CA ALA A 299 -9.77 -4.89 29.36
C ALA A 299 -9.59 -3.67 28.45
N PHE A 300 -10.51 -3.46 27.50
CA PHE A 300 -10.42 -2.42 26.48
C PHE A 300 -11.67 -1.54 26.45
N LYS A 301 -11.51 -0.37 25.84
CA LYS A 301 -12.58 0.57 25.53
C LYS A 301 -12.45 1.05 24.09
N LEU A 302 -13.57 1.14 23.38
CA LEU A 302 -13.64 1.69 22.03
C LEU A 302 -14.01 3.16 22.06
N GLY A 303 -13.52 3.93 21.10
CA GLY A 303 -14.01 5.28 20.89
C GLY A 303 -13.94 5.67 19.43
N SER A 304 -14.75 6.64 19.08
CA SER A 304 -14.72 7.27 17.77
C SER A 304 -14.94 8.76 17.92
N ALA A 305 -14.42 9.53 16.97
CA ALA A 305 -14.68 10.94 16.87
C ALA A 305 -14.87 11.32 15.41
N THR A 306 -15.91 12.09 15.13
CA THR A 306 -16.09 12.75 13.84
C THR A 306 -15.69 14.20 14.00
N TYR A 307 -14.77 14.67 13.16
CA TYR A 307 -14.36 16.06 13.11
C TYR A 307 -15.05 16.77 11.93
N THR A 308 -14.97 18.10 11.88
CA THR A 308 -15.58 18.88 10.79
C THR A 308 -15.10 18.40 9.41
N GLY A 309 -16.05 18.13 8.51
CA GLY A 309 -15.80 17.56 7.18
C GLY A 309 -15.85 16.02 7.17
N ASP A 310 -15.12 15.40 6.24
CA ASP A 310 -15.05 13.93 6.09
C ASP A 310 -13.97 13.29 6.98
N LYS A 311 -13.70 13.90 8.15
CA LYS A 311 -12.62 13.47 9.05
C LYS A 311 -13.20 12.60 10.14
N SER A 312 -12.75 11.36 10.23
CA SER A 312 -13.16 10.43 11.27
C SER A 312 -11.95 9.83 11.97
N MET A 313 -12.14 9.43 13.21
CA MET A 313 -11.16 8.68 13.98
C MET A 313 -11.89 7.54 14.68
N SER A 314 -11.28 6.37 14.65
CA SER A 314 -11.60 5.24 15.51
C SER A 314 -10.38 4.96 16.39
N PHE A 315 -10.62 4.55 17.63
CA PHE A 315 -9.55 4.14 18.53
C PHE A 315 -9.98 3.04 19.49
N LEU A 316 -9.01 2.22 19.87
CA LEU A 316 -9.10 1.26 20.94
C LEU A 316 -8.13 1.67 22.03
N SER A 317 -8.57 1.66 23.27
CA SER A 317 -7.76 2.07 24.41
C SER A 317 -7.82 1.09 25.56
N PHE A 318 -6.78 1.12 26.38
CA PHE A 318 -6.71 0.37 27.64
C PHE A 318 -5.78 1.06 28.62
N ASP A 319 -5.91 0.69 29.89
CA ASP A 319 -5.11 1.23 30.98
C ASP A 319 -4.20 0.12 31.53
N LYS A 320 -2.90 0.39 31.62
CA LYS A 320 -1.91 -0.48 32.27
C LYS A 320 -1.28 0.30 33.41
N GLY A 321 -1.83 0.14 34.61
CA GLY A 321 -1.55 1.01 35.74
C GLY A 321 -2.09 2.42 35.49
N ASP A 322 -1.24 3.41 35.66
CA ASP A 322 -1.48 4.85 35.48
C ASP A 322 -1.22 5.34 34.04
N ILE A 323 -0.87 4.43 33.13
CA ILE A 323 -0.61 4.72 31.71
C ILE A 323 -1.77 4.20 30.85
N ARG A 324 -2.35 5.10 30.05
CA ARG A 324 -3.34 4.80 29.02
C ARG A 324 -2.64 4.63 27.67
N TYR A 325 -2.95 3.56 26.97
CA TYR A 325 -2.53 3.32 25.59
C TYR A 325 -3.74 3.47 24.68
N VAL A 326 -3.56 4.17 23.56
CA VAL A 326 -4.62 4.44 22.60
C VAL A 326 -4.12 4.09 21.20
N ALA A 327 -4.52 2.94 20.68
CA ALA A 327 -4.32 2.58 19.28
C ALA A 327 -5.39 3.29 18.46
N TYR A 328 -4.98 4.17 17.55
CA TYR A 328 -5.88 5.03 16.80
C TYR A 328 -5.65 4.94 15.31
N ILE A 329 -6.72 5.14 14.56
CA ILE A 329 -6.71 5.38 13.13
C ILE A 329 -7.60 6.59 12.86
N ALA A 330 -7.06 7.53 12.11
CA ALA A 330 -7.69 8.78 11.79
C ALA A 330 -7.62 8.97 10.29
N ASN A 331 -8.78 9.02 9.65
CA ASN A 331 -8.93 9.11 8.22
C ASN A 331 -9.47 10.50 7.86
N GLY A 332 -8.99 11.06 6.76
CA GLY A 332 -9.49 12.32 6.24
C GLY A 332 -8.77 12.77 4.98
N LYS A 333 -9.45 13.61 4.18
CA LYS A 333 -8.98 14.13 2.87
C LYS A 333 -7.56 14.72 2.82
N ALA A 334 -6.96 15.05 3.97
CA ALA A 334 -5.62 15.62 4.07
C ALA A 334 -4.73 14.92 5.13
N PHE A 335 -5.21 13.88 5.81
CA PHE A 335 -4.40 13.09 6.73
C PHE A 335 -4.99 11.69 6.89
N ASP A 336 -4.16 10.69 6.68
CA ASP A 336 -4.35 9.39 7.28
C ASP A 336 -3.27 9.27 8.37
N LYS A 337 -3.68 9.23 9.62
CA LYS A 337 -2.78 9.05 10.77
C LYS A 337 -3.20 7.80 11.51
N ALA A 338 -2.27 6.88 11.67
CA ALA A 338 -2.43 5.74 12.55
C ALA A 338 -1.26 5.69 13.54
N GLY A 339 -1.50 5.15 14.72
CA GLY A 339 -0.44 5.02 15.72
C GLY A 339 -0.93 4.54 17.07
N VAL A 340 -0.01 4.58 18.03
CA VAL A 340 -0.33 4.39 19.45
C VAL A 340 0.11 5.62 20.23
N ALA A 341 -0.86 6.35 20.77
CA ALA A 341 -0.60 7.37 21.75
C ALA A 341 -0.46 6.73 23.14
N VAL A 342 0.51 7.23 23.91
CA VAL A 342 0.74 6.83 25.29
C VAL A 342 0.50 8.04 26.17
N GLU A 343 -0.42 7.93 27.12
CA GLU A 343 -0.85 9.02 28.00
C GLU A 343 -0.65 8.62 29.47
N GLN A 344 -0.14 9.53 30.29
CA GLN A 344 -0.01 9.37 31.73
C GLN A 344 -0.60 10.60 32.43
N GLY A 345 -1.52 10.40 33.37
CA GLY A 345 -2.21 11.50 34.06
C GLY A 345 -2.94 12.45 33.11
N GLY A 346 -3.48 11.94 31.99
CA GLY A 346 -4.19 12.74 30.97
C GLY A 346 -3.28 13.56 30.05
N LYS A 347 -1.95 13.43 30.16
CA LYS A 347 -0.98 14.07 29.26
C LYS A 347 -0.36 13.04 28.34
N ARG A 348 -0.19 13.38 27.06
CA ARG A 348 0.53 12.54 26.10
C ARG A 348 2.03 12.58 26.39
N ILE A 349 2.61 11.41 26.65
CA ILE A 349 4.04 11.23 26.93
C ILE A 349 4.80 10.60 25.76
N ALA A 350 4.10 9.91 24.84
CA ALA A 350 4.67 9.42 23.59
C ALA A 350 3.60 9.30 22.50
N ASN A 351 4.05 9.31 21.25
CA ASN A 351 3.25 8.94 20.10
C ASN A 351 4.05 8.06 19.14
N LEU A 352 3.60 6.82 18.97
CA LEU A 352 4.21 5.84 18.09
C LEU A 352 3.47 5.85 16.76
N VAL A 353 3.94 6.65 15.80
CA VAL A 353 3.31 6.83 14.49
C VAL A 353 3.57 5.62 13.61
N CYS A 354 2.52 5.09 12.99
CA CYS A 354 2.64 4.02 12.01
C CYS A 354 3.33 4.53 10.74
N ALA A 355 4.37 3.82 10.32
CA ALA A 355 5.12 4.05 9.10
C ALA A 355 4.68 3.09 7.98
N SER A 356 4.30 1.84 8.30
CA SER A 356 3.91 0.82 7.32
C SER A 356 3.09 -0.31 7.95
N GLU A 357 2.68 -1.28 7.13
CA GLU A 357 2.01 -2.53 7.57
C GLU A 357 0.70 -2.29 8.32
N LEU A 358 -0.04 -1.24 7.95
CA LEU A 358 -1.28 -0.88 8.62
C LEU A 358 -2.39 -1.92 8.32
N THR A 359 -2.90 -2.53 9.38
CA THR A 359 -4.20 -3.22 9.37
C THR A 359 -5.21 -2.32 10.09
N ASP A 360 -6.30 -1.96 9.41
CA ASP A 360 -7.42 -1.22 9.99
C ASP A 360 -8.68 -2.09 9.94
N ARG A 361 -9.03 -2.66 11.08
CA ARG A 361 -10.30 -3.37 11.29
C ARG A 361 -10.90 -2.98 12.64
N LEU A 362 -10.55 -1.80 13.18
CA LEU A 362 -11.04 -1.37 14.48
C LEU A 362 -12.56 -1.16 14.48
N GLY A 363 -13.15 -0.76 13.34
CA GLY A 363 -14.60 -0.63 13.19
C GLY A 363 -15.37 -1.96 13.28
N GLU A 364 -14.71 -3.10 13.06
CA GLU A 364 -15.36 -4.41 13.20
C GLU A 364 -15.65 -4.76 14.66
N LEU A 365 -15.01 -4.06 15.61
CA LEU A 365 -15.16 -4.29 17.04
C LEU A 365 -16.45 -3.69 17.61
N ASP A 366 -17.20 -2.88 16.84
CA ASP A 366 -18.44 -2.22 17.30
C ASP A 366 -19.49 -3.24 17.78
N SER A 367 -19.48 -4.46 17.22
CA SER A 367 -20.41 -5.53 17.60
C SER A 367 -19.93 -6.41 18.76
N ALA A 368 -18.71 -6.19 19.28
CA ALA A 368 -18.10 -7.03 20.32
C ALA A 368 -18.54 -6.69 21.75
N GLY A 369 -19.38 -5.67 21.95
CA GLY A 369 -19.84 -5.22 23.27
C GLY A 369 -18.73 -4.64 24.13
N ILE A 370 -17.67 -4.11 23.51
CA ILE A 370 -16.60 -3.38 24.20
C ILE A 370 -17.17 -2.02 24.64
N PRO A 371 -16.99 -1.61 25.91
CA PRO A 371 -17.54 -0.35 26.39
C PRO A 371 -16.90 0.86 25.70
N THR A 372 -17.66 1.94 25.57
CA THR A 372 -17.15 3.21 25.02
C THR A 372 -16.18 3.88 26.00
N ASP A 373 -15.06 4.42 25.51
CA ASP A 373 -14.19 5.28 26.31
C ASP A 373 -14.80 6.69 26.42
N SER A 374 -15.19 7.06 27.63
CA SER A 374 -15.74 8.39 27.93
C SER A 374 -14.67 9.49 28.01
N ARG A 375 -13.38 9.12 28.03
CA ARG A 375 -12.27 10.09 28.07
C ARG A 375 -12.02 10.64 26.69
N SER A 376 -11.93 11.97 26.58
CA SER A 376 -11.56 12.63 25.34
C SER A 376 -10.19 12.14 24.85
N PHE A 377 -10.06 12.09 23.53
CA PHE A 377 -8.81 11.81 22.85
C PHE A 377 -8.70 12.78 21.68
N ALA A 378 -7.62 13.57 21.67
CA ALA A 378 -7.31 14.49 20.59
C ALA A 378 -6.25 13.88 19.69
N LEU A 379 -6.42 13.99 18.38
CA LEU A 379 -5.41 13.49 17.44
C LEU A 379 -4.02 14.08 17.72
N PRO A 380 -2.95 13.27 17.63
CA PRO A 380 -1.57 13.75 17.76
C PRO A 380 -1.11 14.68 16.65
#